data_AF-A0A9D4QMG1-F1
#
_entry.id   AF-A0A9D4QMG1-F1
#
_cell.length_a   1.000
_cell.length_b   1.000
_cell.length_c   1.000
_cell.angle_alpha   90.00
_cell.angle_beta   90.00
_cell.angle_gamma   90.00
#
_symmetry.space_group_name_H-M   'P 1'
#
loop_
_entity.id
_entity.type
_entity.pdbx_description
1 polymer ?
#
loop_
_entity_poly.entity_id
_entity_poly.type
_entity_poly.pdbx_seq_one_letter_code
_entity_poly.pdbx_strand_id
1 'polypeptide(L)'
;MLSMYCNSNQHDWDRYLQKVMIAYRLSVHSKTGQTPNKTVFGHDNILPLQALVGLPPNPSHDSTESSTDYTIRLHARLELIHHTARVVPQTTL
;
A
#
# COMPACT_ATOMS: atom_id res chain seq x y z
N MET A 1 -4.11 -11.12 17.49
CA MET A 1 -3.32 -10.19 16.65
C MET A 1 -3.94 -8.80 16.66
N LEU A 2 -5.21 -8.59 16.28
CA LEU A 2 -5.81 -7.25 16.27
C LEU A 2 -5.92 -6.61 17.66
N SER A 3 -6.29 -7.38 18.70
CA SER A 3 -6.39 -6.90 20.09
C SER A 3 -5.09 -6.39 20.69
N MET A 4 -3.93 -6.76 20.13
CA MET A 4 -2.62 -6.24 20.57
C MET A 4 -2.38 -4.80 20.11
N TYR A 5 -3.07 -4.34 19.07
CA TYR A 5 -2.93 -3.00 18.51
C TYR A 5 -4.07 -2.07 18.88
N CYS A 6 -5.16 -2.59 19.43
CA CYS A 6 -6.29 -1.79 19.90
C CYS A 6 -6.02 -1.29 21.32
N ASN A 7 -6.54 -0.11 21.64
CA ASN A 7 -6.57 0.44 22.99
C ASN A 7 -7.39 -0.46 23.93
N SER A 8 -7.22 -0.31 25.23
CA SER A 8 -7.93 -1.04 26.30
C SER A 8 -9.45 -1.02 26.13
N ASN A 9 -9.99 0.10 25.62
CA ASN A 9 -11.42 0.28 25.37
C ASN A 9 -11.86 -0.16 23.96
N GLN A 10 -10.95 -0.67 23.13
CA GLN A 10 -11.18 -1.20 21.79
C GLN A 10 -11.96 -0.25 20.86
N HIS A 11 -11.78 1.07 20.95
CA HIS A 11 -12.48 2.05 20.12
C HIS A 11 -11.77 2.38 18.81
N ASP A 12 -10.52 1.97 18.67
CA ASP A 12 -9.59 2.31 17.58
C ASP A 12 -9.27 1.11 16.68
N TRP A 13 -10.05 0.05 16.77
CA TRP A 13 -9.86 -1.18 16.00
C TRP A 13 -9.92 -0.94 14.48
N ASP A 14 -10.77 -0.01 14.05
CA ASP A 14 -10.98 0.37 12.65
C ASP A 14 -9.71 0.94 12.03
N ARG A 15 -8.96 1.74 12.79
CA ARG A 15 -7.68 2.34 12.38
C ARG A 15 -6.59 1.29 12.14
N TYR A 16 -6.61 0.19 12.88
CA TYR A 16 -5.58 -0.86 12.77
C TYR A 16 -6.02 -2.05 11.94
N LEU A 17 -7.33 -2.23 11.71
CA LEU A 17 -7.87 -3.38 11.00
C LEU A 17 -7.20 -3.58 9.64
N GLN A 18 -7.14 -2.52 8.82
CA GLN A 18 -6.53 -2.62 7.49
C GLN A 18 -5.06 -3.04 7.55
N LYS A 19 -4.29 -2.49 8.50
CA LYS A 19 -2.87 -2.82 8.68
C LYS A 19 -2.68 -4.28 9.09
N VAL A 20 -3.47 -4.74 10.06
CA VAL A 20 -3.41 -6.12 10.55
C VAL A 20 -3.86 -7.11 9.48
N MET A 21 -4.89 -6.78 8.71
CA MET A 21 -5.36 -7.61 7.60
C MET A 21 -4.32 -7.74 6.49
N ILE A 22 -3.61 -6.66 6.15
CA ILE A 22 -2.50 -6.72 5.20
C ILE A 22 -1.39 -7.63 5.73
N ALA A 23 -0.97 -7.43 6.99
CA ALA A 23 0.07 -8.26 7.61
C ALA A 23 -0.33 -9.75 7.64
N TYR A 24 -1.59 -10.05 7.97
CA TYR A 24 -2.11 -11.42 7.97
C TYR A 24 -2.08 -12.04 6.57
N ARG A 25 -2.54 -11.31 5.54
CA ARG A 25 -2.56 -11.79 4.14
C ARG A 25 -1.17 -12.10 3.59
N LEU A 26 -0.14 -11.46 4.12
CA LEU A 26 1.25 -11.61 3.70
C LEU A 26 2.04 -12.60 4.56
N SER A 27 1.55 -12.93 5.75
CA SER A 27 2.21 -13.87 6.65
C SER A 27 1.89 -15.31 6.24
N VAL A 28 2.87 -16.19 6.32
CA VAL A 28 2.66 -17.63 6.06
C VAL A 28 1.73 -18.19 7.13
N HIS A 29 0.64 -18.81 6.69
CA HIS A 29 -0.32 -19.43 7.59
C HIS A 29 0.16 -20.84 7.96
N SER A 30 0.27 -21.12 9.27
CA SER A 30 0.90 -22.33 9.81
C SER A 30 0.33 -23.64 9.26
N LYS A 31 -0.99 -23.70 9.05
CA LYS A 31 -1.67 -24.91 8.59
C LYS A 31 -1.48 -25.21 7.10
N THR A 32 -1.38 -24.17 6.27
CA THR A 32 -1.30 -24.31 4.81
C THR A 32 0.12 -24.16 4.27
N GLY A 33 1.04 -23.63 5.09
CA GLY A 33 2.41 -23.32 4.67
C GLY A 33 2.49 -22.24 3.59
N GLN A 34 1.39 -21.56 3.31
CA GLN A 34 1.28 -20.51 2.30
C GLN A 34 0.64 -19.26 2.90
N THR A 35 0.90 -18.11 2.27
CA THR A 35 0.24 -16.86 2.65
C THR A 35 -1.24 -16.94 2.26
N PRO A 36 -2.17 -16.39 3.07
CA PRO A 36 -3.59 -16.37 2.71
C PRO A 36 -3.83 -15.75 1.34
N ASN A 37 -3.05 -14.75 0.95
CA ASN A 37 -3.16 -14.15 -0.38
C ASN A 37 -2.83 -15.14 -1.50
N LYS A 38 -1.73 -15.89 -1.35
CA LYS A 38 -1.32 -16.92 -2.30
C LYS A 38 -2.35 -18.04 -2.42
N THR A 39 -3.00 -18.41 -1.31
CA THR A 39 -4.06 -19.42 -1.34
C THR A 39 -5.31 -18.99 -2.10
N VAL A 40 -5.64 -17.69 -2.11
CA VAL A 40 -6.84 -17.17 -2.77
C VAL A 40 -6.58 -16.82 -4.24
N PHE A 41 -5.46 -16.16 -4.53
CA PHE A 41 -5.17 -15.61 -5.86
C PHE A 41 -4.14 -16.42 -6.65
N GLY A 42 -3.52 -17.42 -6.05
CA GLY A 42 -2.49 -18.25 -6.69
C GLY A 42 -1.13 -17.57 -6.83
N HIS A 43 -1.00 -16.29 -6.44
CA HIS A 43 0.26 -15.55 -6.47
C HIS A 43 0.46 -14.72 -5.20
N ASP A 44 1.72 -14.40 -4.92
CA ASP A 44 2.07 -13.49 -3.83
C ASP A 44 1.70 -12.04 -4.20
N ASN A 45 1.37 -11.22 -3.20
CA ASN A 45 0.92 -9.84 -3.43
C ASN A 45 2.09 -8.95 -3.89
N ILE A 46 1.85 -8.06 -4.84
CA ILE A 46 2.78 -6.99 -5.20
C ILE A 46 2.54 -5.84 -4.22
N LEU A 47 3.37 -5.74 -3.19
CA LEU A 47 3.35 -4.55 -2.34
C LEU A 47 3.98 -3.37 -3.10
N PRO A 48 3.54 -2.12 -2.84
CA PRO A 48 4.29 -0.96 -3.23
C PRO A 48 5.73 -1.08 -2.74
N LEU A 49 6.71 -0.78 -3.59
CA LEU A 49 8.14 -0.92 -3.29
C LEU A 49 8.52 -0.30 -1.92
N GLN A 50 7.92 0.84 -1.58
CA GLN A 50 8.14 1.52 -0.30
C GLN A 50 7.77 0.66 0.92
N ALA A 51 6.75 -0.19 0.82
CA ALA A 51 6.38 -1.11 1.90
C ALA A 51 7.29 -2.33 1.99
N LEU A 52 7.96 -2.70 0.88
CA LEU A 52 8.90 -3.81 0.83
C LEU A 52 10.32 -3.39 1.27
N VAL A 53 10.78 -2.22 0.83
CA VAL A 53 12.13 -1.68 1.09
C VAL A 53 12.18 -0.95 2.45
N GLY A 54 11.03 -0.49 2.95
CA GLY A 54 10.97 0.39 4.12
C GLY A 54 11.34 1.83 3.78
N LEU A 55 11.09 2.75 4.72
CA LEU A 55 11.63 4.10 4.62
C LEU A 55 13.12 4.09 4.99
N PRO A 56 13.97 4.90 4.33
CA PRO A 56 15.35 5.05 4.73
C PRO A 56 15.42 5.53 6.20
N PRO A 57 16.40 5.04 6.99
CA PRO A 57 16.48 5.28 8.43
C PRO A 57 16.74 6.74 8.82
N ASN A 58 17.05 7.61 7.86
CA ASN A 58 17.29 9.03 8.09
C ASN A 58 16.38 9.89 7.19
N PRO A 59 15.22 10.37 7.70
CA PRO A 59 14.39 11.33 6.98
C PRO A 59 14.95 12.76 7.04
N SER A 60 15.98 13.01 7.84
CA SER A 60 16.70 14.28 7.85
C SER A 60 17.81 14.28 6.79
N HIS A 61 17.64 15.16 5.80
CA HIS A 61 18.70 15.83 5.05
C HIS A 61 19.19 15.33 3.68
N ASP A 62 18.43 14.54 2.90
CA ASP A 62 18.78 14.39 1.45
C ASP A 62 17.61 14.14 0.48
N SER A 63 16.38 13.90 0.95
CA SER A 63 15.28 13.49 0.06
C SER A 63 14.51 14.64 -0.58
N THR A 64 14.63 15.86 -0.05
CA THR A 64 13.93 17.02 -0.62
C THR A 64 14.67 17.59 -1.84
N GLU A 65 15.98 17.35 -1.97
CA GLU A 65 16.79 17.96 -3.03
C GLU A 65 16.85 17.14 -4.33
N SER A 66 16.39 15.89 -4.34
CA SER A 66 16.48 15.03 -5.54
C SER A 66 15.12 14.62 -6.11
N SER A 67 14.10 15.49 -6.00
CA SER A 67 12.97 15.38 -6.94
C SER A 67 13.46 15.90 -8.29
N THR A 68 13.98 14.99 -9.11
CA THR A 68 14.44 15.31 -10.46
C THR A 68 13.27 15.95 -11.23
N ASP A 69 13.52 16.93 -12.07
CA ASP A 69 12.51 17.55 -12.94
C ASP A 69 11.66 16.50 -13.72
N TYR A 70 12.24 15.33 -14.00
CA TYR A 70 11.53 14.16 -14.49
C TYR A 70 10.42 13.64 -13.56
N THR A 71 10.66 13.46 -12.26
CA THR A 71 9.68 12.92 -11.31
C THR A 71 8.50 13.87 -11.13
N ILE A 72 8.76 15.19 -11.13
CA ILE A 72 7.73 16.23 -11.06
C ILE A 72 6.84 16.17 -12.31
N ARG A 73 7.43 16.18 -13.51
CA ARG A 73 6.67 16.09 -14.76
C ARG A 73 5.88 14.78 -14.89
N LEU A 74 6.48 13.67 -14.46
CA LEU A 74 5.82 12.37 -14.49
C LEU A 74 4.58 12.36 -13.59
N HIS A 75 4.71 12.90 -12.37
CA HIS A 75 3.59 12.99 -11.43
C HIS A 75 2.44 13.84 -11.99
N ALA A 76 2.75 15.04 -12.49
CA ALA A 76 1.75 15.92 -13.10
C ALA A 76 1.03 15.26 -14.29
N ARG A 77 1.74 14.50 -15.11
CA ARG A 77 1.16 13.77 -16.26
C ARG A 77 0.25 12.63 -15.81
N LEU A 78 0.63 11.88 -14.78
CA LEU A 78 -0.18 10.81 -14.22
C LEU A 78 -1.47 11.36 -13.59
N GLU A 79 -1.39 12.48 -12.87
CA GLU A 79 -2.56 13.16 -12.31
C GLU A 79 -3.52 13.63 -13.40
N LEU A 80 -2.99 14.24 -14.47
CA LEU A 80 -3.80 14.66 -15.62
C LEU A 80 -4.50 13.47 -16.27
N ILE A 81 -3.79 12.35 -16.51
CA ILE A 81 -4.37 11.15 -17.11
C ILE A 81 -5.45 10.57 -16.19
N HIS A 82 -5.18 10.46 -14.89
CA HIS A 82 -6.15 9.94 -13.92
C HIS A 82 -7.41 10.81 -13.86
N HIS A 83 -7.26 12.14 -13.84
CA HIS A 83 -8.38 13.07 -13.89
C HIS A 83 -9.16 12.92 -15.20
N THR A 84 -8.47 12.91 -16.33
CA THR A 84 -9.08 12.77 -17.66
C THR A 84 -9.85 11.44 -17.77
N ALA A 85 -9.27 10.33 -17.32
CA ALA A 85 -9.92 9.02 -17.35
C ALA A 85 -11.17 8.92 -16.44
N ARG A 86 -11.22 9.72 -15.37
CA ARG A 86 -12.41 9.81 -14.50
C ARG A 86 -13.47 10.77 -15.02
N VAL A 87 -13.07 11.79 -15.79
CA VAL A 87 -13.98 12.78 -16.37
C VAL A 87 -14.55 12.33 -17.71
N VAL A 88 -13.79 11.55 -18.50
CA VAL A 88 -14.31 10.91 -19.70
C VAL A 88 -15.36 9.88 -19.26
N PRO A 89 -16.66 10.11 -19.53
CA PRO A 89 -17.65 9.07 -19.31
C PRO A 89 -17.29 7.90 -20.23
N GLN A 90 -17.52 6.66 -19.79
CA GLN A 90 -17.23 5.43 -20.54
C GLN A 90 -18.11 5.24 -21.79
N THR A 91 -18.35 6.31 -22.56
CA THR A 91 -19.31 6.39 -23.65
C THR A 91 -18.61 6.72 -24.96
N THR A 92 -17.78 5.79 -25.40
CA THR A 92 -17.47 5.61 -26.83
C THR A 92 -17.21 4.13 -27.06
N LEU A 93 -18.31 3.38 -27.19
CA LEU A 93 -18.41 2.23 -28.09
C LEU A 93 -19.07 2.72 -29.37
#